data_AF-A0A9E1J3X4-F1
#
_entry.id   AF-A0A9E1J3X4-F1
#
_cell.length_a   1.000
_cell.length_b   1.000
_cell.length_c   1.000
_cell.angle_alpha   90.00
_cell.angle_beta   90.00
_cell.angle_gamma   90.00
#
_symmetry.space_group_name_H-M   'P 1'
#
loop_
_entity.id
_entity.type
_entity.pdbx_description
1 polymer ?
#
loop_
_entity_poly.entity_id
_entity_poly.type
_entity_poly.pdbx_seq_one_letter_code
_entity_poly.pdbx_strand_id
1 'polypeptide(L)'
;EGLSLPILPLAKEGVMDEAILEIVRANVREPVQVEGDLYSLMACNEIGCRRLVEMMDEFELAELDALGEYMVEHSHQAMLDEIAKLPKGTYHNSMRIDGYDMPLDLVAALTIADDGIYVDFDGTSGVSNKGINVPITYTQAYASFGVRCLVGSTVPNNAGSLSAVKVTAPEGSILNAPHPCAVAARHVTGQMLPDVVMGALHKAVAGKAPAEGTSCLWNPALMGGHGLVPNEDFGDATPFAVGLFHTGGAGARPKKDGLSATAFPSGVRNTPVEINESIAPIVVWRKEYRPDSGGPGEYRGGTGQIMEIASAEGAPFAIAATFDRVHHAPRGREGGLDGFTGKIELKSGTALRNKGTQSIPRGDSLHLEMPGGGGYGDPKARDPELVAMDVRDGMVSAAAALDHYGVVLDAKGAVDTAATEKRRAE
;
A
#
# COMPACT_ATOMS: atom_id res chain seq x y z
N GLU A 1 -7.91 5.45 -18.61
CA GLU A 1 -7.49 6.63 -17.84
C GLU A 1 -8.63 7.60 -17.51
N GLY A 2 -9.80 7.53 -18.17
CA GLY A 2 -10.94 8.40 -17.84
C GLY A 2 -10.74 9.83 -18.36
N LEU A 3 -11.24 10.82 -17.62
CA LEU A 3 -11.09 12.24 -17.92
C LEU A 3 -9.65 12.71 -17.66
N SER A 4 -9.04 13.37 -18.64
CA SER A 4 -7.73 14.02 -18.50
C SER A 4 -7.86 15.50 -18.82
N LEU A 5 -7.60 16.35 -17.82
CA LEU A 5 -7.64 17.81 -17.96
C LEU A 5 -6.19 18.34 -17.91
N PRO A 6 -5.79 19.22 -18.86
CA PRO A 6 -4.51 19.93 -18.74
C PRO A 6 -4.50 20.88 -17.54
N ILE A 7 -3.35 21.49 -17.25
CA ILE A 7 -3.28 22.53 -16.20
C ILE A 7 -4.06 23.75 -16.69
N LEU A 8 -5.17 24.02 -16.02
CA LEU A 8 -6.10 25.09 -16.37
C LEU A 8 -6.84 25.58 -15.11
N PRO A 9 -7.25 26.85 -15.06
CA PRO A 9 -7.96 27.40 -13.90
C PRO A 9 -9.37 26.82 -13.80
N LEU A 10 -9.70 26.21 -12.65
CA LEU A 10 -11.05 25.74 -12.34
C LEU A 10 -12.00 26.88 -11.92
N ALA A 11 -11.44 27.94 -11.33
CA ALA A 11 -12.15 29.15 -10.93
C ALA A 11 -11.25 30.37 -11.13
N LYS A 12 -11.85 31.53 -11.37
CA LYS A 12 -11.17 32.83 -11.43
C LYS A 12 -11.92 33.85 -10.58
N GLU A 13 -11.20 34.53 -9.70
CA GLU A 13 -11.79 35.57 -8.82
C GLU A 13 -13.02 35.07 -8.02
N GLY A 14 -12.98 33.81 -7.58
CA GLY A 14 -14.08 33.17 -6.83
C GLY A 14 -15.26 32.69 -7.71
N VAL A 15 -15.19 32.87 -9.02
CA VAL A 15 -16.21 32.40 -9.97
C VAL A 15 -15.76 31.09 -10.62
N MET A 16 -16.56 30.04 -10.46
CA MET A 16 -16.31 28.74 -11.08
C MET A 16 -16.44 28.80 -12.60
N ASP A 17 -15.61 28.04 -13.30
CA ASP A 17 -15.76 27.83 -14.73
C ASP A 17 -16.76 26.68 -14.99
N GLU A 18 -18.00 27.05 -15.27
CA GLU A 18 -19.08 26.08 -15.52
C GLU A 18 -18.82 25.21 -16.76
N ALA A 19 -18.09 25.69 -17.77
CA ALA A 19 -17.78 24.87 -18.93
C ALA A 19 -16.86 23.69 -18.55
N ILE A 20 -15.91 23.93 -17.64
CA ILE A 20 -15.06 22.86 -17.10
C ILE A 20 -15.90 21.89 -16.25
N LEU A 21 -16.79 22.39 -15.39
CA LEU A 21 -17.66 21.54 -14.58
C LEU A 21 -18.60 20.70 -15.46
N GLU A 22 -19.15 21.24 -16.54
CA GLU A 22 -19.94 20.48 -17.52
C GLU A 22 -19.13 19.36 -18.17
N ILE A 23 -17.87 19.62 -18.55
CA ILE A 23 -16.98 18.59 -19.07
C ILE A 23 -16.74 17.51 -18.01
N VAL A 24 -16.49 17.87 -16.75
CA VAL A 24 -16.33 16.92 -15.65
C VAL A 24 -17.59 16.07 -15.49
N ARG A 25 -18.75 16.70 -15.32
CA ARG A 25 -20.06 16.04 -15.16
C ARG A 25 -20.34 15.03 -16.26
N ALA A 26 -20.04 15.38 -17.51
CA ALA A 26 -20.31 14.54 -18.67
C ALA A 26 -19.39 13.30 -18.77
N ASN A 27 -18.24 13.31 -18.09
CA ASN A 27 -17.21 12.27 -18.23
C ASN A 27 -17.03 11.39 -16.98
N VAL A 28 -17.85 11.58 -15.94
CA VAL A 28 -17.80 10.78 -14.70
C VAL A 28 -19.15 10.13 -14.41
N ARG A 29 -19.14 9.02 -13.65
CA ARG A 29 -20.37 8.29 -13.29
C ARG A 29 -21.11 8.93 -12.12
N GLU A 30 -20.37 9.53 -11.18
CA GLU A 30 -20.89 10.13 -9.94
C GLU A 30 -20.59 11.65 -9.90
N PRO A 31 -21.24 12.46 -10.74
CA PRO A 31 -20.90 13.87 -10.92
C PRO A 31 -21.02 14.69 -9.64
N VAL A 32 -22.05 14.43 -8.83
CA VAL A 32 -22.27 15.13 -7.55
C VAL A 32 -21.11 14.91 -6.58
N GLN A 33 -20.61 13.66 -6.49
CA GLN A 33 -19.49 13.33 -5.60
C GLN A 33 -18.19 13.97 -6.09
N VAL A 34 -17.90 13.86 -7.39
CA VAL A 34 -16.69 14.43 -7.99
C VAL A 34 -16.66 15.95 -7.85
N GLU A 35 -17.79 16.64 -8.05
CA GLU A 35 -17.87 18.09 -7.79
C GLU A 35 -17.67 18.41 -6.31
N GLY A 36 -18.27 17.62 -5.42
CA GLY A 36 -18.06 17.76 -3.97
C GLY A 36 -16.58 17.66 -3.59
N ASP A 37 -15.82 16.74 -4.21
CA ASP A 37 -14.38 16.62 -4.02
C ASP A 37 -13.62 17.86 -4.53
N LEU A 38 -13.98 18.38 -5.70
CA LEU A 38 -13.38 19.62 -6.23
C LEU A 38 -13.60 20.80 -5.28
N TYR A 39 -14.82 21.01 -4.82
CA TYR A 39 -15.14 22.07 -3.84
C TYR A 39 -14.39 21.86 -2.52
N SER A 40 -14.30 20.63 -2.04
CA SER A 40 -13.59 20.31 -0.79
C SER A 40 -12.10 20.62 -0.89
N LEU A 41 -11.45 20.25 -2.00
CA LEU A 41 -10.04 20.57 -2.24
C LEU A 41 -9.80 22.09 -2.36
N MET A 42 -10.72 22.81 -3.01
CA MET A 42 -10.67 24.27 -3.09
C MET A 42 -10.79 24.92 -1.70
N ALA A 43 -11.76 24.49 -0.89
CA ALA A 43 -11.96 25.01 0.47
C ALA A 43 -10.74 24.75 1.36
N CYS A 44 -10.11 23.58 1.26
CA CYS A 44 -8.86 23.29 1.96
C CYS A 44 -7.74 24.28 1.58
N ASN A 45 -7.58 24.58 0.29
CA ASN A 45 -6.59 25.55 -0.17
C ASN A 45 -6.92 26.98 0.30
N GLU A 46 -8.19 27.37 0.29
CA GLU A 46 -8.63 28.68 0.78
C GLU A 46 -8.25 28.88 2.26
N ILE A 47 -8.51 27.87 3.11
CA ILE A 47 -8.11 27.91 4.52
C ILE A 47 -6.58 28.02 4.65
N GLY A 48 -5.83 27.27 3.85
CA GLY A 48 -4.36 27.36 3.82
C GLY A 48 -3.86 28.75 3.47
N CYS A 49 -4.41 29.37 2.41
CA CYS A 49 -4.10 30.74 2.02
C CYS A 49 -4.45 31.73 3.13
N ARG A 50 -5.64 31.63 3.72
CA ARG A 50 -6.05 32.54 4.80
C ARG A 50 -5.13 32.45 6.01
N ARG A 51 -4.79 31.24 6.46
CA ARG A 51 -3.85 31.04 7.58
C ARG A 51 -2.46 31.56 7.27
N LEU A 52 -1.99 31.41 6.04
CA LEU A 52 -0.72 31.94 5.60
C LEU A 52 -0.71 33.48 5.66
N VAL A 53 -1.75 34.13 5.14
CA VAL A 53 -1.89 35.59 5.19
C VAL A 53 -2.04 36.10 6.62
N GLU A 54 -2.86 35.45 7.46
CA GLU A 54 -3.00 35.79 8.90
C GLU A 54 -1.63 35.79 9.60
N MET A 55 -0.80 34.78 9.32
CA MET A 55 0.56 34.69 9.87
C MET A 55 1.47 35.80 9.32
N MET A 56 1.41 36.08 8.01
CA MET A 56 2.19 37.17 7.42
C MET A 56 1.83 38.52 8.02
N ASP A 57 0.55 38.79 8.25
CA ASP A 57 0.08 40.03 8.90
C ASP A 57 0.55 40.10 10.36
N GLU A 58 0.43 39.00 11.12
CA GLU A 58 0.85 38.93 12.54
C GLU A 58 2.35 39.19 12.72
N PHE A 59 3.18 38.66 11.82
CA PHE A 59 4.64 38.81 11.87
C PHE A 59 5.18 39.95 10.98
N GLU A 60 4.30 40.77 10.41
CA GLU A 60 4.64 41.91 9.54
C GLU A 60 5.54 41.52 8.34
N LEU A 61 5.27 40.36 7.73
CA LEU A 61 6.03 39.83 6.60
C LEU A 61 5.43 40.28 5.27
N ALA A 62 6.21 41.02 4.47
CA ALA A 62 5.80 41.42 3.12
C ALA A 62 6.00 40.31 2.06
N GLU A 63 6.93 39.40 2.31
CA GLU A 63 7.31 38.30 1.40
C GLU A 63 7.79 37.08 2.19
N LEU A 64 7.84 35.92 1.53
CA LEU A 64 8.20 34.64 2.15
C LEU A 64 9.54 34.09 1.69
N ASP A 65 10.20 34.73 0.72
CA ASP A 65 11.38 34.16 0.04
C ASP A 65 12.50 33.84 1.03
N ALA A 66 12.89 34.80 1.89
CA ALA A 66 13.94 34.57 2.88
C ALA A 66 13.59 33.45 3.89
N LEU A 67 12.34 33.37 4.34
CA LEU A 67 11.88 32.32 5.24
C LEU A 67 11.85 30.95 4.54
N GLY A 68 11.34 30.91 3.31
CA GLY A 68 11.28 29.71 2.48
C GLY A 68 12.67 29.16 2.17
N GLU A 69 13.59 30.02 1.73
CA GLU A 69 14.99 29.67 1.48
C GLU A 69 15.65 29.10 2.74
N TYR A 70 15.48 29.75 3.89
CA TYR A 70 16.00 29.25 5.17
C TYR A 70 15.43 27.86 5.52
N MET A 71 14.11 27.67 5.39
CA MET A 71 13.47 26.38 5.69
C MET A 71 13.90 25.26 4.74
N VAL A 72 14.10 25.57 3.45
CA VAL A 72 14.55 24.61 2.45
C VAL A 72 16.02 24.25 2.69
N GLU A 73 16.89 25.23 2.86
CA GLU A 73 18.32 24.99 3.08
C GLU A 73 18.58 24.24 4.39
N HIS A 74 17.90 24.62 5.47
CA HIS A 74 18.04 23.92 6.75
C HIS A 74 17.60 22.46 6.63
N SER A 75 16.45 22.17 6.01
CA SER A 75 16.02 20.79 5.80
C SER A 75 16.95 20.00 4.89
N HIS A 76 17.55 20.64 3.88
CA HIS A 76 18.55 20.02 3.02
C HIS A 76 19.81 19.64 3.81
N GLN A 77 20.40 20.59 4.54
CA GLN A 77 21.59 20.34 5.35
C GLN A 77 21.32 19.29 6.44
N ALA A 78 20.18 19.38 7.13
CA ALA A 78 19.80 18.38 8.13
C ALA A 78 19.66 16.97 7.53
N MET A 79 19.18 16.85 6.28
CA MET A 79 19.14 15.56 5.60
C MET A 79 20.56 15.06 5.25
N LEU A 80 21.45 15.92 4.76
CA LEU A 80 22.85 15.56 4.50
C LEU A 80 23.57 15.09 5.77
N ASP A 81 23.32 15.74 6.90
CA ASP A 81 23.89 15.35 8.19
C ASP A 81 23.44 13.94 8.61
N GLU A 82 22.19 13.55 8.33
CA GLU A 82 21.71 12.18 8.56
C GLU A 82 22.33 11.17 7.59
N ILE A 83 22.50 11.55 6.32
CA ILE A 83 23.15 10.71 5.29
C ILE A 83 24.65 10.51 5.60
N ALA A 84 25.33 11.50 6.18
CA ALA A 84 26.73 11.42 6.57
C ALA A 84 27.00 10.33 7.63
N LYS A 85 25.98 9.94 8.41
CA LYS A 85 26.07 8.88 9.44
C LYS A 85 26.02 7.47 8.86
N LEU A 86 25.68 7.33 7.58
CA LEU A 86 25.48 6.03 6.94
C LEU A 86 26.79 5.53 6.29
N PRO A 87 27.02 4.21 6.25
CA PRO A 87 28.13 3.64 5.49
C PRO A 87 28.00 3.99 4.00
N LYS A 88 29.07 4.54 3.42
CA LYS A 88 29.11 4.86 2.00
C LYS A 88 29.23 3.60 1.15
N GLY A 89 28.64 3.62 -0.04
CA GLY A 89 28.71 2.52 -0.99
C GLY A 89 27.42 2.32 -1.77
N THR A 90 27.43 1.32 -2.64
CA THR A 90 26.29 0.95 -3.47
C THR A 90 25.70 -0.39 -3.04
N TYR A 91 24.42 -0.38 -2.74
CA TYR A 91 23.66 -1.50 -2.21
C TYR A 91 22.53 -1.85 -3.17
N HIS A 92 22.44 -3.12 -3.54
CA HIS A 92 21.48 -3.57 -4.54
C HIS A 92 20.32 -4.29 -3.86
N ASN A 93 19.11 -4.14 -4.37
CA ASN A 93 17.98 -4.97 -4.00
C ASN A 93 17.05 -5.17 -5.19
N SER A 94 16.32 -6.29 -5.20
CA SER A 94 15.28 -6.52 -6.19
C SER A 94 14.05 -7.16 -5.56
N MET A 95 12.90 -6.91 -6.16
CA MET A 95 11.62 -7.51 -5.81
C MET A 95 10.93 -7.94 -7.09
N ARG A 96 10.49 -9.19 -7.11
CA ARG A 96 9.60 -9.68 -8.16
C ARG A 96 8.15 -9.60 -7.68
N ILE A 97 7.30 -8.97 -8.48
CA ILE A 97 5.87 -8.77 -8.21
C ILE A 97 5.04 -9.47 -9.30
N ASP A 98 3.74 -9.65 -9.05
CA ASP A 98 2.90 -10.47 -9.93
C ASP A 98 2.75 -9.88 -11.34
N GLY A 99 2.78 -8.55 -11.47
CA GLY A 99 2.49 -7.85 -12.72
C GLY A 99 1.05 -8.06 -13.20
N TYR A 100 0.74 -7.75 -14.47
CA TYR A 100 -0.61 -7.94 -15.03
C TYR A 100 -0.75 -9.26 -15.77
N ASP A 101 -0.05 -9.42 -16.89
CA ASP A 101 -0.04 -10.66 -17.67
C ASP A 101 1.15 -11.55 -17.31
N MET A 102 2.27 -10.94 -16.89
CA MET A 102 3.55 -11.57 -16.58
C MET A 102 4.15 -10.91 -15.34
N PRO A 103 4.95 -11.64 -14.53
CA PRO A 103 5.69 -11.07 -13.41
C PRO A 103 6.59 -9.91 -13.83
N LEU A 104 6.78 -8.95 -12.92
CA LEU A 104 7.68 -7.81 -13.11
C LEU A 104 8.79 -7.82 -12.06
N ASP A 105 10.00 -7.54 -12.49
CA ASP A 105 11.16 -7.33 -11.62
C ASP A 105 11.37 -5.82 -11.41
N LEU A 106 11.36 -5.41 -10.15
CA LEU A 106 11.75 -4.09 -9.67
C LEU A 106 13.17 -4.19 -9.11
N VAL A 107 14.12 -3.51 -9.74
CA VAL A 107 15.56 -3.62 -9.43
C VAL A 107 16.08 -2.26 -9.05
N ALA A 108 16.76 -2.15 -7.90
CA ALA A 108 17.32 -0.90 -7.43
C ALA A 108 18.80 -1.04 -7.06
N ALA A 109 19.62 -0.10 -7.52
CA ALA A 109 20.95 0.18 -7.02
C ALA A 109 20.89 1.49 -6.21
N LEU A 110 21.11 1.40 -4.89
CA LEU A 110 21.11 2.54 -3.99
C LEU A 110 22.54 2.90 -3.60
N THR A 111 22.99 4.09 -4.00
CA THR A 111 24.31 4.62 -3.67
C THR A 111 24.20 5.68 -2.59
N ILE A 112 24.91 5.48 -1.47
CA ILE A 112 25.07 6.46 -0.40
C ILE A 112 26.40 7.19 -0.62
N ALA A 113 26.32 8.45 -1.01
CA ALA A 113 27.46 9.33 -1.28
C ALA A 113 27.55 10.46 -0.25
N ASP A 114 28.56 11.33 -0.37
CA ASP A 114 28.75 12.47 0.54
C ASP A 114 27.69 13.55 0.36
N ASP A 115 27.19 13.72 -0.87
CA ASP A 115 26.25 14.78 -1.26
C ASP A 115 24.80 14.30 -1.41
N GLY A 116 24.50 13.06 -1.02
CA GLY A 116 23.13 12.53 -1.06
C GLY A 116 23.02 11.02 -1.20
N ILE A 117 21.77 10.58 -1.39
CA ILE A 117 21.42 9.20 -1.74
C ILE A 117 20.91 9.17 -3.18
N TYR A 118 21.43 8.24 -3.97
CA TYR A 118 21.05 8.03 -5.36
C TYR A 118 20.38 6.66 -5.48
N VAL A 119 19.17 6.62 -6.02
CA VAL A 119 18.45 5.37 -6.28
C VAL A 119 18.26 5.21 -7.78
N ASP A 120 18.96 4.26 -8.37
CA ASP A 120 18.86 3.95 -9.79
C ASP A 120 18.08 2.65 -10.00
N PHE A 121 17.03 2.71 -10.81
CA PHE A 121 16.15 1.58 -11.12
C PHE A 121 16.51 0.88 -12.45
N ASP A 122 17.75 1.04 -12.94
CA ASP A 122 18.23 0.27 -14.09
C ASP A 122 18.07 -1.26 -13.87
N GLY A 123 17.73 -1.97 -14.94
CA GLY A 123 17.37 -3.39 -14.90
C GLY A 123 15.92 -3.70 -14.48
N THR A 124 15.12 -2.68 -14.13
CA THR A 124 13.68 -2.85 -13.90
C THR A 124 12.91 -3.19 -15.18
N SER A 125 11.87 -4.01 -15.07
CA SER A 125 11.04 -4.47 -16.19
C SER A 125 10.43 -3.33 -17.02
N GLY A 126 10.18 -3.61 -18.31
CA GLY A 126 9.56 -2.69 -19.26
C GLY A 126 8.09 -2.34 -18.96
N VAL A 127 7.55 -1.35 -19.67
CA VAL A 127 6.14 -0.95 -19.56
C VAL A 127 5.16 -2.11 -19.84
N SER A 128 4.02 -2.05 -19.16
CA SER A 128 2.84 -2.88 -19.42
C SER A 128 1.92 -2.20 -20.43
N ASN A 129 1.21 -3.00 -21.23
CA ASN A 129 0.09 -2.52 -22.05
C ASN A 129 -1.19 -2.23 -21.23
N LYS A 130 -1.14 -2.39 -19.90
CA LYS A 130 -2.24 -2.09 -18.96
C LYS A 130 -1.89 -0.93 -18.03
N GLY A 131 -2.87 -0.48 -17.25
CA GLY A 131 -2.79 0.71 -16.39
C GLY A 131 -1.85 0.65 -15.18
N ILE A 132 -1.02 -0.40 -15.01
CA ILE A 132 -0.14 -0.57 -13.84
C ILE A 132 1.20 0.18 -13.96
N ASN A 133 1.43 0.88 -15.07
CA ASN A 133 2.65 1.67 -15.27
C ASN A 133 2.74 2.83 -14.29
N VAL A 134 3.97 3.27 -13.99
CA VAL A 134 4.27 4.33 -13.03
C VAL A 134 5.01 5.48 -13.74
N PRO A 135 4.50 6.73 -13.67
CA PRO A 135 5.25 7.92 -14.08
C PRO A 135 6.46 8.16 -13.18
N ILE A 136 7.55 8.70 -13.72
CA ILE A 136 8.80 8.94 -12.97
C ILE A 136 8.60 9.76 -11.70
N THR A 137 7.68 10.74 -11.69
CA THR A 137 7.39 11.57 -10.50
C THR A 137 6.82 10.74 -9.35
N TYR A 138 6.03 9.71 -9.65
CA TYR A 138 5.51 8.79 -8.64
C TYR A 138 6.61 7.86 -8.13
N THR A 139 7.49 7.39 -9.03
CA THR A 139 8.68 6.59 -8.66
C THR A 139 9.60 7.38 -7.73
N GLN A 140 9.90 8.64 -8.07
CA GLN A 140 10.67 9.56 -7.22
C GLN A 140 10.03 9.70 -5.85
N ALA A 141 8.72 9.95 -5.78
CA ALA A 141 8.02 10.13 -4.51
C ALA A 141 8.10 8.89 -3.59
N TYR A 142 7.77 7.69 -4.11
CA TYR A 142 7.72 6.48 -3.29
C TYR A 142 9.11 5.88 -3.00
N ALA A 143 10.09 6.06 -3.88
CA ALA A 143 11.47 5.70 -3.59
C ALA A 143 12.06 6.62 -2.50
N SER A 144 11.87 7.93 -2.62
CA SER A 144 12.29 8.89 -1.60
C SER A 144 11.58 8.64 -0.27
N PHE A 145 10.29 8.30 -0.29
CA PHE A 145 9.58 7.87 0.93
C PHE A 145 10.26 6.67 1.60
N GLY A 146 10.65 5.63 0.83
CA GLY A 146 11.38 4.48 1.35
C GLY A 146 12.70 4.85 2.04
N VAL A 147 13.44 5.83 1.50
CA VAL A 147 14.64 6.37 2.16
C VAL A 147 14.27 7.08 3.46
N ARG A 148 13.27 7.96 3.40
CA ARG A 148 12.81 8.82 4.50
C ARG A 148 12.22 8.04 5.68
N CYS A 149 11.72 6.82 5.46
CA CYS A 149 11.32 5.92 6.53
C CYS A 149 12.47 5.54 7.47
N LEU A 150 13.71 5.51 6.97
CA LEU A 150 14.89 5.04 7.71
C LEU A 150 15.93 6.13 7.96
N VAL A 151 15.93 7.17 7.13
CA VAL A 151 16.93 8.24 7.14
C VAL A 151 16.23 9.58 7.29
N GLY A 152 16.58 10.33 8.33
CA GLY A 152 16.05 11.67 8.56
C GLY A 152 14.53 11.75 8.75
N SER A 153 13.90 10.75 9.36
CA SER A 153 12.44 10.72 9.59
C SER A 153 11.92 11.88 10.45
N THR A 154 12.79 12.54 11.22
CA THR A 154 12.47 13.74 12.02
C THR A 154 12.77 15.06 11.32
N VAL A 155 13.49 15.04 10.19
CA VAL A 155 13.76 16.23 9.39
C VAL A 155 12.44 16.67 8.73
N PRO A 156 12.10 17.97 8.67
CA PRO A 156 10.87 18.41 8.01
C PRO A 156 10.81 17.99 6.54
N ASN A 157 9.64 17.52 6.09
CA ASN A 157 9.44 17.07 4.72
C ASN A 157 9.15 18.25 3.79
N ASN A 158 10.14 18.67 3.01
CA ASN A 158 10.03 19.73 2.01
C ASN A 158 11.02 19.50 0.84
N ALA A 159 11.03 20.42 -0.13
CA ALA A 159 11.89 20.34 -1.32
C ALA A 159 13.39 20.17 -0.97
N GLY A 160 13.87 20.77 0.12
CA GLY A 160 15.26 20.66 0.55
C GLY A 160 15.60 19.28 1.10
N SER A 161 14.77 18.72 1.99
CA SER A 161 14.99 17.35 2.47
C SER A 161 14.91 16.30 1.35
N LEU A 162 14.06 16.54 0.34
CA LEU A 162 13.84 15.63 -0.77
C LEU A 162 14.91 15.74 -1.86
N SER A 163 15.55 16.91 -2.02
CA SER A 163 16.60 17.12 -3.03
C SER A 163 17.88 16.31 -2.76
N ALA A 164 18.10 15.92 -1.50
CA ALA A 164 19.18 15.03 -1.09
C ALA A 164 18.96 13.55 -1.52
N VAL A 165 17.79 13.21 -2.07
CA VAL A 165 17.48 11.89 -2.60
C VAL A 165 17.16 11.99 -4.09
N LYS A 166 18.09 11.53 -4.93
CA LYS A 166 17.96 11.58 -6.39
C LYS A 166 17.56 10.20 -6.92
N VAL A 167 16.48 10.14 -7.69
CA VAL A 167 15.91 8.87 -8.17
C VAL A 167 15.82 8.88 -9.69
N THR A 168 16.34 7.82 -10.31
CA THR A 168 16.35 7.61 -11.76
C THR A 168 15.77 6.26 -12.12
N ALA A 169 15.18 6.16 -13.31
CA ALA A 169 14.73 4.91 -13.90
C ALA A 169 14.79 5.03 -15.43
N PRO A 170 15.15 3.96 -16.18
CA PRO A 170 15.21 4.01 -17.64
C PRO A 170 13.85 4.39 -18.24
N GLU A 171 13.82 5.35 -19.17
CA GLU A 171 12.61 5.70 -19.90
C GLU A 171 12.07 4.46 -20.64
N GLY A 172 10.77 4.19 -20.53
CA GLY A 172 10.15 2.98 -21.06
C GLY A 172 10.22 1.76 -20.14
N SER A 173 10.78 1.90 -18.93
CA SER A 173 10.56 0.94 -17.83
C SER A 173 9.19 1.15 -17.17
N ILE A 174 8.70 0.15 -16.44
CA ILE A 174 7.45 0.23 -15.66
C ILE A 174 7.48 1.39 -14.65
N LEU A 175 8.67 1.85 -14.24
CA LEU A 175 8.88 2.92 -13.26
C LEU A 175 9.19 4.29 -13.89
N ASN A 176 9.26 4.38 -15.21
CA ASN A 176 9.38 5.63 -15.96
C ASN A 176 8.65 5.49 -17.29
N ALA A 177 7.34 5.33 -17.18
CA ALA A 177 6.49 5.14 -18.34
C ALA A 177 6.22 6.49 -19.03
N PRO A 178 6.58 6.63 -20.33
CA PRO A 178 6.31 7.85 -21.06
C PRO A 178 4.81 7.98 -21.37
N HIS A 179 4.31 9.21 -21.49
CA HIS A 179 2.99 9.44 -22.06
C HIS A 179 2.96 8.92 -23.51
N PRO A 180 1.90 8.21 -23.97
CA PRO A 180 0.59 7.99 -23.34
C PRO A 180 0.39 6.60 -22.69
N CYS A 181 1.43 5.99 -22.11
CA CYS A 181 1.25 4.75 -21.34
C CYS A 181 0.18 4.94 -20.25
N ALA A 182 -0.67 3.93 -20.03
CA ALA A 182 -1.74 3.98 -19.05
C ALA A 182 -1.19 3.82 -17.61
N VAL A 183 -1.62 4.69 -16.68
CA VAL A 183 -1.08 4.81 -15.32
C VAL A 183 -2.18 4.88 -14.22
N ALA A 184 -3.44 4.56 -14.55
CA ALA A 184 -4.55 4.63 -13.59
C ALA A 184 -4.38 3.72 -12.36
N ALA A 185 -3.77 2.56 -12.52
CA ALA A 185 -3.52 1.58 -11.45
C ALA A 185 -2.04 1.59 -10.98
N ARG A 186 -1.30 2.68 -11.20
CA ARG A 186 0.11 2.83 -10.83
C ARG A 186 0.44 2.48 -9.37
N HIS A 187 -0.52 2.66 -8.46
CA HIS A 187 -0.33 2.40 -7.04
C HIS A 187 0.04 0.92 -6.76
N VAL A 188 -0.46 -0.01 -7.58
CA VAL A 188 -0.19 -1.45 -7.43
C VAL A 188 1.31 -1.75 -7.53
N THR A 189 2.00 -1.07 -8.45
CA THR A 189 3.44 -1.21 -8.64
C THR A 189 4.22 -0.22 -7.79
N GLY A 190 3.84 1.06 -7.80
CA GLY A 190 4.62 2.11 -7.14
C GLY A 190 4.63 2.03 -5.61
N GLN A 191 3.60 1.44 -4.99
CA GLN A 191 3.60 1.22 -3.53
C GLN A 191 4.57 0.12 -3.08
N MET A 192 5.15 -0.65 -4.01
CA MET A 192 6.20 -1.64 -3.70
C MET A 192 7.58 -1.00 -3.53
N LEU A 193 7.79 0.20 -4.06
CA LEU A 193 9.10 0.86 -4.08
C LEU A 193 9.70 1.13 -2.69
N PRO A 194 8.92 1.50 -1.66
CA PRO A 194 9.48 1.64 -0.31
C PRO A 194 10.14 0.35 0.18
N ASP A 195 9.52 -0.82 -0.03
CA ASP A 195 10.11 -2.10 0.35
C ASP A 195 11.38 -2.42 -0.45
N VAL A 196 11.39 -2.10 -1.76
CA VAL A 196 12.56 -2.26 -2.62
C VAL A 196 13.73 -1.42 -2.09
N VAL A 197 13.49 -0.13 -1.82
CA VAL A 197 14.49 0.81 -1.32
C VAL A 197 14.95 0.46 0.09
N MET A 198 14.02 0.16 1.00
CA MET A 198 14.34 -0.25 2.37
C MET A 198 15.12 -1.57 2.40
N GLY A 199 14.91 -2.49 1.44
CA GLY A 199 15.70 -3.70 1.30
C GLY A 199 17.14 -3.43 0.81
N ALA A 200 17.37 -2.37 0.01
CA ALA A 200 18.72 -1.94 -0.33
C ALA A 200 19.41 -1.26 0.87
N LEU A 201 18.72 -0.32 1.54
CA LEU A 201 19.24 0.35 2.74
C LEU A 201 19.54 -0.61 3.88
N HIS A 202 18.76 -1.67 4.03
CA HIS A 202 18.99 -2.73 5.01
C HIS A 202 20.41 -3.30 4.95
N LYS A 203 20.98 -3.44 3.75
CA LYS A 203 22.35 -3.94 3.56
C LYS A 203 23.42 -2.96 4.04
N ALA A 204 23.09 -1.67 4.12
CA ALA A 204 23.95 -0.64 4.69
C ALA A 204 23.76 -0.50 6.22
N VAL A 205 22.51 -0.62 6.68
CA VAL A 205 22.11 -0.44 8.08
C VAL A 205 21.28 -1.64 8.57
N ALA A 206 21.95 -2.77 8.77
CA ALA A 206 21.35 -3.98 9.31
C ALA A 206 20.63 -3.68 10.64
N GLY A 207 19.54 -4.40 10.93
CA GLY A 207 18.77 -4.15 12.15
C GLY A 207 17.84 -2.90 12.13
N LYS A 208 17.82 -2.06 11.08
CA LYS A 208 16.98 -0.83 11.06
C LYS A 208 15.75 -0.88 10.18
N ALA A 209 15.77 -1.68 9.13
CA ALA A 209 14.75 -1.67 8.10
C ALA A 209 13.71 -2.78 8.33
N PRO A 210 12.39 -2.51 8.25
CA PRO A 210 11.35 -3.51 8.49
C PRO A 210 11.35 -4.62 7.41
N ALA A 211 10.75 -5.78 7.72
CA ALA A 211 10.42 -6.78 6.71
C ALA A 211 9.39 -6.24 5.71
N GLU A 212 9.17 -6.94 4.61
CA GLU A 212 8.22 -6.48 3.59
C GLU A 212 6.77 -6.58 4.07
N GLY A 213 5.94 -5.62 3.63
CA GLY A 213 4.50 -5.70 3.82
C GLY A 213 3.77 -6.16 2.57
N THR A 214 2.44 -6.21 2.68
CA THR A 214 1.57 -6.34 1.51
C THR A 214 1.81 -5.20 0.50
N SER A 215 2.10 -4.00 0.98
CA SER A 215 2.45 -2.80 0.22
C SER A 215 1.35 -2.25 -0.69
N CYS A 216 0.89 -2.99 -1.69
CA CYS A 216 -0.25 -2.58 -2.51
C CYS A 216 -1.56 -2.65 -1.71
N LEU A 217 -2.46 -1.69 -1.93
CA LEU A 217 -3.82 -1.75 -1.39
C LEU A 217 -4.60 -2.93 -2.00
N TRP A 218 -5.40 -3.59 -1.17
CA TRP A 218 -6.29 -4.68 -1.57
C TRP A 218 -7.72 -4.17 -1.59
N ASN A 219 -7.98 -3.17 -2.45
CA ASN A 219 -9.25 -2.48 -2.56
C ASN A 219 -10.18 -3.15 -3.60
N PRO A 220 -11.27 -3.82 -3.20
CA PRO A 220 -12.27 -4.32 -4.13
C PRO A 220 -13.05 -3.14 -4.74
N ALA A 221 -12.87 -2.93 -6.04
CA ALA A 221 -13.73 -2.03 -6.82
C ALA A 221 -14.86 -2.86 -7.42
N LEU A 222 -16.05 -2.75 -6.83
CA LEU A 222 -17.23 -3.53 -7.19
C LEU A 222 -18.18 -2.70 -8.04
N MET A 223 -18.83 -3.34 -9.01
CA MET A 223 -19.79 -2.69 -9.89
C MET A 223 -20.94 -3.63 -10.25
N GLY A 224 -22.15 -3.09 -10.27
CA GLY A 224 -23.37 -3.76 -10.69
C GLY A 224 -24.14 -2.90 -11.68
N GLY A 225 -24.81 -3.56 -12.64
CA GLY A 225 -25.60 -2.92 -13.69
C GLY A 225 -25.68 -3.77 -14.95
N HIS A 226 -26.68 -3.45 -15.79
CA HIS A 226 -26.92 -4.16 -17.05
C HIS A 226 -25.67 -4.17 -17.95
N GLY A 227 -25.37 -5.34 -18.52
CA GLY A 227 -24.28 -5.52 -19.48
C GLY A 227 -22.87 -5.61 -18.88
N LEU A 228 -22.72 -5.52 -17.56
CA LEU A 228 -21.41 -5.69 -16.90
C LEU A 228 -20.98 -7.15 -16.77
N VAL A 229 -21.94 -8.05 -16.55
CA VAL A 229 -21.68 -9.49 -16.47
C VAL A 229 -22.21 -10.16 -17.75
N PRO A 230 -21.34 -10.82 -18.54
CA PRO A 230 -21.78 -11.48 -19.77
C PRO A 230 -22.80 -12.59 -19.50
N ASN A 231 -23.85 -12.66 -20.31
CA ASN A 231 -24.87 -13.72 -20.30
C ASN A 231 -25.69 -13.85 -19.00
N GLU A 232 -25.74 -12.81 -18.19
CA GLU A 232 -26.53 -12.78 -16.96
C GLU A 232 -27.59 -11.68 -17.01
N ASP A 233 -28.79 -11.99 -16.51
CA ASP A 233 -29.87 -11.01 -16.39
C ASP A 233 -29.77 -10.27 -15.06
N PHE A 234 -29.66 -8.95 -15.16
CA PHE A 234 -29.61 -8.04 -14.03
C PHE A 234 -31.00 -7.78 -13.43
N GLY A 235 -32.09 -8.06 -14.18
CA GLY A 235 -33.46 -7.77 -13.76
C GLY A 235 -33.60 -6.30 -13.33
N ASP A 236 -34.36 -6.07 -12.25
CA ASP A 236 -34.57 -4.73 -11.67
C ASP A 236 -33.54 -4.37 -10.58
N ALA A 237 -32.38 -5.05 -10.55
CA ALA A 237 -31.38 -4.84 -9.51
C ALA A 237 -30.72 -3.46 -9.61
N THR A 238 -30.41 -2.88 -8.45
CA THR A 238 -29.90 -1.50 -8.33
C THR A 238 -28.48 -1.42 -8.93
N PRO A 239 -28.24 -0.56 -9.95
CA PRO A 239 -26.90 -0.33 -10.46
C PRO A 239 -26.02 0.37 -9.40
N PHE A 240 -24.74 0.04 -9.35
CA PHE A 240 -23.81 0.63 -8.39
C PHE A 240 -22.37 0.59 -8.87
N ALA A 241 -21.54 1.46 -8.31
CA ALA A 241 -20.08 1.36 -8.34
C ALA A 241 -19.55 1.78 -6.97
N VAL A 242 -18.80 0.89 -6.30
CA VAL A 242 -18.28 1.16 -4.96
C VAL A 242 -16.85 0.65 -4.83
N GLY A 243 -15.98 1.46 -4.25
CA GLY A 243 -14.60 1.11 -3.91
C GLY A 243 -14.47 0.89 -2.42
N LEU A 244 -14.12 -0.33 -2.01
CA LEU A 244 -13.88 -0.65 -0.60
C LEU A 244 -12.37 -0.51 -0.30
N PHE A 245 -12.02 0.10 0.83
CA PHE A 245 -10.63 0.35 1.21
C PHE A 245 -10.13 -0.68 2.24
N HIS A 246 -9.30 -1.61 1.77
CA HIS A 246 -8.74 -2.69 2.58
C HIS A 246 -7.28 -2.99 2.22
N THR A 247 -6.60 -3.69 3.10
CA THR A 247 -5.16 -3.92 2.99
C THR A 247 -4.77 -5.17 3.77
N GLY A 248 -3.64 -5.74 3.40
CA GLY A 248 -3.07 -6.87 4.12
C GLY A 248 -2.27 -6.44 5.35
N GLY A 249 -1.34 -7.32 5.76
CA GLY A 249 -0.44 -7.06 6.88
C GLY A 249 0.77 -6.21 6.49
N ALA A 250 1.18 -5.31 7.39
CA ALA A 250 2.49 -4.64 7.30
C ALA A 250 3.61 -5.58 7.77
N GLY A 251 4.81 -5.42 7.23
CA GLY A 251 5.98 -6.20 7.65
C GLY A 251 6.37 -5.94 9.11
N ALA A 252 6.94 -6.95 9.75
CA ALA A 252 7.49 -6.81 11.09
C ALA A 252 8.61 -5.74 11.11
N ARG A 253 8.62 -4.94 12.18
CA ARG A 253 9.59 -3.86 12.37
C ARG A 253 10.74 -4.36 13.22
N PRO A 254 11.91 -3.71 13.17
CA PRO A 254 12.93 -3.99 14.16
C PRO A 254 12.35 -3.77 15.56
N LYS A 255 12.34 -4.83 16.37
CA LYS A 255 11.87 -4.84 17.76
C LYS A 255 10.35 -4.76 17.96
N LYS A 256 9.53 -4.85 16.91
CA LYS A 256 8.06 -4.81 17.03
C LYS A 256 7.38 -5.62 15.95
N ASP A 257 6.27 -6.26 16.32
CA ASP A 257 5.39 -6.91 15.34
C ASP A 257 4.90 -5.91 14.28
N GLY A 258 4.58 -6.46 13.11
CA GLY A 258 3.93 -5.77 12.02
C GLY A 258 2.49 -5.43 12.38
N LEU A 259 1.99 -4.33 11.83
CA LEU A 259 0.60 -3.91 12.05
C LEU A 259 -0.32 -4.77 11.17
N SER A 260 -1.26 -5.48 11.79
CA SER A 260 -2.28 -6.28 11.09
C SER A 260 -3.28 -5.39 10.37
N ALA A 261 -3.73 -5.81 9.18
CA ALA A 261 -4.76 -5.11 8.39
C ALA A 261 -4.54 -3.59 8.27
N THR A 262 -3.28 -3.15 8.17
CA THR A 262 -2.91 -1.74 8.23
C THR A 262 -2.15 -1.35 6.99
N ALA A 263 -2.63 -0.29 6.34
CA ALA A 263 -2.06 0.19 5.09
C ALA A 263 -0.67 0.76 5.36
N PHE A 264 0.29 0.30 4.58
CA PHE A 264 1.62 0.86 4.46
C PHE A 264 2.10 0.50 3.06
N PRO A 265 2.71 1.41 2.28
CA PRO A 265 3.08 2.79 2.61
C PRO A 265 1.92 3.82 2.58
N SER A 266 0.72 3.42 2.20
CA SER A 266 -0.44 4.34 2.11
C SER A 266 -0.99 4.73 3.48
N GLY A 267 -1.42 5.98 3.65
CA GLY A 267 -2.02 6.51 4.89
C GLY A 267 -3.55 6.35 5.01
N VAL A 268 -4.15 5.44 4.23
CA VAL A 268 -5.61 5.27 4.18
C VAL A 268 -6.14 4.47 5.37
N ARG A 269 -7.36 4.79 5.80
CA ARG A 269 -8.13 4.00 6.77
C ARG A 269 -9.29 3.29 6.07
N ASN A 270 -9.74 2.20 6.66
CA ASN A 270 -10.86 1.44 6.11
C ASN A 270 -12.20 2.17 6.32
N THR A 271 -13.11 1.98 5.37
CA THR A 271 -14.50 2.40 5.51
C THR A 271 -15.27 1.32 6.30
N PRO A 272 -16.11 1.67 7.29
CA PRO A 272 -16.98 0.71 7.97
C PRO A 272 -17.86 -0.04 6.96
N VAL A 273 -18.11 -1.34 7.22
CA VAL A 273 -18.89 -2.17 6.29
C VAL A 273 -20.31 -1.65 6.11
N GLU A 274 -20.94 -1.18 7.18
CA GLU A 274 -22.29 -0.59 7.18
C GLU A 274 -22.42 0.60 6.21
N ILE A 275 -21.37 1.44 6.11
CA ILE A 275 -21.36 2.55 5.16
C ILE A 275 -21.36 2.01 3.73
N ASN A 276 -20.52 1.00 3.42
CA ASN A 276 -20.47 0.41 2.09
C ASN A 276 -21.80 -0.28 1.71
N GLU A 277 -22.42 -1.01 2.66
CA GLU A 277 -23.72 -1.68 2.46
C GLU A 277 -24.88 -0.69 2.33
N SER A 278 -24.78 0.50 2.92
CA SER A 278 -25.83 1.52 2.80
C SER A 278 -25.85 2.24 1.44
N ILE A 279 -24.72 2.30 0.74
CA ILE A 279 -24.58 3.03 -0.53
C ILE A 279 -24.53 2.12 -1.76
N ALA A 280 -24.41 0.81 -1.57
CA ALA A 280 -24.38 -0.18 -2.64
C ALA A 280 -25.09 -1.48 -2.20
N PRO A 281 -25.78 -2.20 -3.12
CA PRO A 281 -26.51 -3.43 -2.84
C PRO A 281 -25.56 -4.64 -2.67
N ILE A 282 -24.62 -4.53 -1.73
CA ILE A 282 -23.67 -5.56 -1.33
C ILE A 282 -23.89 -5.92 0.15
N VAL A 283 -23.43 -7.11 0.55
CA VAL A 283 -23.39 -7.56 1.95
C VAL A 283 -22.03 -8.18 2.23
N VAL A 284 -21.39 -7.76 3.31
CA VAL A 284 -20.13 -8.32 3.79
C VAL A 284 -20.41 -9.37 4.87
N TRP A 285 -20.45 -10.64 4.46
CA TRP A 285 -20.78 -11.76 5.35
C TRP A 285 -19.67 -12.12 6.34
N ARG A 286 -18.41 -11.87 5.96
CA ARG A 286 -17.24 -12.17 6.77
C ARG A 286 -16.22 -11.06 6.61
N LYS A 287 -15.65 -10.61 7.73
CA LYS A 287 -14.49 -9.72 7.77
C LYS A 287 -13.73 -9.95 9.07
N GLU A 288 -12.60 -10.62 8.98
CA GLU A 288 -11.79 -11.01 10.15
C GLU A 288 -10.30 -11.00 9.82
N TYR A 289 -9.45 -11.08 10.85
CA TYR A 289 -8.04 -11.35 10.63
C TYR A 289 -7.87 -12.74 10.02
N ARG A 290 -6.86 -12.89 9.16
CA ARG A 290 -6.48 -14.18 8.58
C ARG A 290 -5.43 -14.83 9.48
N PRO A 291 -5.77 -15.85 10.29
CA PRO A 291 -4.80 -16.51 11.16
C PRO A 291 -3.61 -17.04 10.36
N ASP A 292 -2.43 -17.05 10.96
CA ASP A 292 -1.16 -17.53 10.38
C ASP A 292 -0.62 -16.76 9.17
N SER A 293 -1.37 -15.80 8.64
CA SER A 293 -0.96 -15.07 7.43
C SER A 293 0.26 -14.17 7.62
N GLY A 294 0.50 -13.69 8.85
CA GLY A 294 1.69 -12.92 9.18
C GLY A 294 2.91 -13.82 9.30
N GLY A 295 3.98 -13.47 8.58
CA GLY A 295 5.22 -14.23 8.54
C GLY A 295 5.80 -14.44 9.95
N PRO A 296 6.12 -15.69 10.34
CA PRO A 296 6.76 -15.96 11.62
C PRO A 296 8.12 -15.29 11.77
N GLY A 297 8.42 -14.81 12.97
CA GLY A 297 9.74 -14.26 13.34
C GLY A 297 9.80 -14.01 14.84
N GLU A 298 10.96 -13.58 15.36
CA GLU A 298 11.03 -13.02 16.72
C GLU A 298 9.95 -11.95 16.89
N TYR A 299 9.78 -11.13 15.86
CA TYR A 299 8.65 -10.24 15.65
C TYR A 299 7.82 -10.73 14.46
N ARG A 300 6.52 -10.94 14.67
CA ARG A 300 5.59 -11.49 13.67
C ARG A 300 5.18 -10.40 12.68
N GLY A 301 5.07 -10.75 11.40
CA GLY A 301 4.45 -9.88 10.41
C GLY A 301 2.97 -9.62 10.72
N GLY A 302 2.42 -8.48 10.29
CA GLY A 302 1.00 -8.20 10.46
C GLY A 302 0.15 -9.27 9.76
N THR A 303 -0.98 -9.65 10.35
CA THR A 303 -1.94 -10.54 9.69
C THR A 303 -2.70 -9.79 8.60
N GLY A 304 -3.01 -10.50 7.52
CA GLY A 304 -3.97 -10.07 6.51
C GLY A 304 -5.41 -10.21 7.00
N GLN A 305 -6.35 -10.20 6.06
CA GLN A 305 -7.78 -10.26 6.33
C GLN A 305 -8.46 -11.33 5.47
N ILE A 306 -9.53 -11.92 5.98
CA ILE A 306 -10.48 -12.71 5.17
C ILE A 306 -11.73 -11.87 4.98
N MET A 307 -12.23 -11.77 3.76
CA MET A 307 -13.46 -11.05 3.45
C MET A 307 -14.35 -11.84 2.49
N GLU A 308 -15.63 -11.97 2.84
CA GLU A 308 -16.66 -12.54 1.97
C GLU A 308 -17.69 -11.47 1.62
N ILE A 309 -17.90 -11.20 0.33
CA ILE A 309 -18.84 -10.18 -0.16
C ILE A 309 -19.82 -10.80 -1.16
N ALA A 310 -21.11 -10.58 -0.96
CA ALA A 310 -22.16 -11.01 -1.89
C ALA A 310 -23.03 -9.81 -2.32
N SER A 311 -23.91 -10.02 -3.30
CA SER A 311 -24.98 -9.07 -3.59
C SER A 311 -26.10 -9.18 -2.54
N ALA A 312 -26.60 -8.03 -2.08
CA ALA A 312 -27.76 -7.94 -1.18
C ALA A 312 -29.08 -8.34 -1.89
N GLU A 313 -29.15 -8.09 -3.20
CA GLU A 313 -30.32 -8.36 -4.04
C GLU A 313 -30.21 -9.73 -4.74
N GLY A 314 -29.16 -10.50 -4.45
CA GLY A 314 -28.86 -11.75 -5.14
C GLY A 314 -28.61 -11.56 -6.64
N ALA A 315 -28.24 -10.36 -7.07
CA ALA A 315 -27.90 -10.05 -8.46
C ALA A 315 -26.43 -10.41 -8.75
N PRO A 316 -26.08 -10.72 -10.01
CA PRO A 316 -24.68 -10.80 -10.42
C PRO A 316 -24.00 -9.43 -10.25
N PHE A 317 -22.69 -9.41 -10.08
CA PHE A 317 -21.91 -8.15 -10.07
C PHE A 317 -20.50 -8.42 -10.60
N ALA A 318 -19.66 -7.41 -10.71
CA ALA A 318 -18.29 -7.55 -11.15
C ALA A 318 -17.30 -6.89 -10.18
N ILE A 319 -16.08 -7.42 -10.16
CA ILE A 319 -14.93 -6.81 -9.50
C ILE A 319 -13.94 -6.35 -10.56
N ALA A 320 -13.43 -5.13 -10.42
CA ALA A 320 -12.21 -4.66 -11.07
C ALA A 320 -11.02 -4.89 -10.13
N ALA A 321 -10.40 -6.07 -10.24
CA ALA A 321 -9.30 -6.45 -9.37
C ALA A 321 -8.02 -5.70 -9.73
N THR A 322 -7.30 -5.22 -8.70
CA THR A 322 -6.01 -4.52 -8.83
C THR A 322 -5.03 -4.99 -7.74
N PHE A 323 -4.96 -6.30 -7.54
CA PHE A 323 -4.21 -6.91 -6.44
C PHE A 323 -2.84 -7.43 -6.87
N ASP A 324 -1.89 -7.39 -5.94
CA ASP A 324 -0.57 -8.01 -6.06
C ASP A 324 -0.28 -8.85 -4.81
N ARG A 325 0.88 -9.52 -4.75
CA ARG A 325 1.25 -10.50 -3.72
C ARG A 325 0.38 -11.76 -3.71
N VAL A 326 -0.22 -12.13 -4.84
CA VAL A 326 -0.95 -13.40 -5.02
C VAL A 326 0.00 -14.54 -5.37
N HIS A 327 1.08 -14.25 -6.11
CA HIS A 327 2.08 -15.24 -6.50
C HIS A 327 3.43 -15.03 -5.78
N HIS A 328 3.73 -13.79 -5.38
CA HIS A 328 4.98 -13.44 -4.70
C HIS A 328 4.73 -12.92 -3.29
N ALA A 329 5.08 -13.72 -2.28
CA ALA A 329 4.86 -13.41 -0.86
C ALA A 329 5.67 -12.18 -0.39
N PRO A 330 5.17 -11.41 0.60
CA PRO A 330 5.97 -10.45 1.35
C PRO A 330 7.10 -11.15 2.10
N ARG A 331 8.34 -10.78 1.79
CA ARG A 331 9.54 -11.46 2.30
C ARG A 331 9.85 -11.11 3.75
N GLY A 332 10.24 -12.12 4.52
CA GLY A 332 10.79 -11.96 5.86
C GLY A 332 12.18 -11.31 5.85
N ARG A 333 12.69 -10.97 7.04
CA ARG A 333 13.99 -10.29 7.20
C ARG A 333 14.73 -10.75 8.46
N GLU A 334 16.07 -10.70 8.44
CA GLU A 334 16.93 -11.13 9.56
C GLU A 334 16.59 -12.55 10.10
N GLY A 335 16.24 -13.49 9.21
CA GLY A 335 15.84 -14.85 9.59
C GLY A 335 14.34 -15.07 9.84
N GLY A 336 13.53 -14.00 9.77
CA GLY A 336 12.08 -14.12 9.73
C GLY A 336 11.58 -14.77 8.43
N LEU A 337 10.44 -15.43 8.52
CA LEU A 337 9.79 -16.13 7.41
C LEU A 337 8.83 -15.21 6.64
N ASP A 338 8.51 -15.62 5.41
CA ASP A 338 7.61 -14.89 4.53
C ASP A 338 6.16 -14.93 5.03
N GLY A 339 5.40 -13.87 4.76
CA GLY A 339 3.96 -13.86 4.99
C GLY A 339 3.20 -14.68 3.95
N PHE A 340 1.93 -14.98 4.19
CA PHE A 340 1.11 -15.67 3.20
C PHE A 340 0.82 -14.76 2.00
N THR A 341 0.74 -15.36 0.81
CA THR A 341 0.22 -14.70 -0.38
C THR A 341 -1.29 -14.47 -0.27
N GLY A 342 -1.79 -13.53 -1.06
CA GLY A 342 -3.22 -13.28 -1.17
C GLY A 342 -3.91 -14.29 -2.08
N LYS A 343 -5.23 -14.37 -1.96
CA LYS A 343 -6.12 -15.23 -2.75
C LYS A 343 -7.38 -14.46 -3.12
N ILE A 344 -7.84 -14.66 -4.34
CA ILE A 344 -9.12 -14.16 -4.82
C ILE A 344 -9.84 -15.31 -5.54
N GLU A 345 -11.04 -15.62 -5.06
CA GLU A 345 -11.86 -16.69 -5.63
C GLU A 345 -13.34 -16.40 -5.41
N LEU A 346 -14.18 -17.16 -6.10
CA LEU A 346 -15.58 -17.30 -5.74
C LEU A 346 -15.71 -18.28 -4.58
N LYS A 347 -16.75 -18.13 -3.75
CA LYS A 347 -17.04 -19.08 -2.66
C LYS A 347 -17.31 -20.49 -3.17
N SER A 348 -17.77 -20.63 -4.41
CA SER A 348 -17.83 -21.91 -5.12
C SER A 348 -16.47 -22.59 -5.37
N GLY A 349 -15.36 -21.92 -5.10
CA GLY A 349 -13.98 -22.41 -5.25
C GLY A 349 -13.32 -22.05 -6.59
N THR A 350 -13.99 -21.25 -7.43
CA THR A 350 -13.40 -20.81 -8.71
C THR A 350 -12.40 -19.70 -8.47
N ALA A 351 -11.12 -19.96 -8.73
CA ALA A 351 -10.07 -18.94 -8.65
C ALA A 351 -10.32 -17.81 -9.67
N LEU A 352 -10.14 -16.57 -9.22
CA LEU A 352 -10.19 -15.39 -10.07
C LEU A 352 -8.76 -14.87 -10.29
N ARG A 353 -8.57 -14.05 -11.33
CA ARG A 353 -7.31 -13.32 -11.56
C ARG A 353 -7.13 -12.25 -10.50
N ASN A 354 -5.89 -11.99 -10.11
CA ASN A 354 -5.54 -10.89 -9.20
C ASN A 354 -5.74 -9.49 -9.83
N LYS A 355 -5.80 -9.41 -11.17
CA LYS A 355 -6.01 -8.14 -11.89
C LYS A 355 -7.04 -8.24 -13.02
N GLY A 356 -7.72 -7.14 -13.28
CA GLY A 356 -8.71 -6.99 -14.35
C GLY A 356 -10.16 -7.19 -13.90
N THR A 357 -11.08 -6.93 -14.81
CA THR A 357 -12.53 -7.04 -14.56
C THR A 357 -13.00 -8.48 -14.70
N GLN A 358 -13.77 -8.94 -13.72
CA GLN A 358 -14.25 -10.32 -13.61
C GLN A 358 -15.62 -10.37 -12.96
N SER A 359 -16.43 -11.33 -13.37
CA SER A 359 -17.81 -11.47 -12.92
C SER A 359 -17.93 -12.34 -11.68
N ILE A 360 -18.85 -11.95 -10.80
CA ILE A 360 -19.38 -12.74 -9.70
C ILE A 360 -20.81 -13.13 -10.11
N PRO A 361 -21.08 -14.41 -10.38
CA PRO A 361 -22.39 -14.88 -10.82
C PRO A 361 -23.47 -14.69 -9.75
N ARG A 362 -24.73 -14.77 -10.19
CA ARG A 362 -25.90 -14.77 -9.32
C ARG A 362 -25.79 -15.87 -8.25
N GLY A 363 -25.99 -15.50 -6.98
CA GLY A 363 -26.01 -16.42 -5.85
C GLY A 363 -24.64 -16.92 -5.38
N ASP A 364 -23.55 -16.48 -6.00
CA ASP A 364 -22.18 -16.71 -5.51
C ASP A 364 -21.69 -15.50 -4.69
N SER A 365 -20.53 -15.65 -4.05
CA SER A 365 -19.88 -14.57 -3.31
C SER A 365 -18.39 -14.49 -3.64
N LEU A 366 -17.87 -13.26 -3.57
CA LEU A 366 -16.45 -12.99 -3.66
C LEU A 366 -15.78 -13.34 -2.34
N HIS A 367 -14.79 -14.23 -2.38
CA HIS A 367 -13.95 -14.59 -1.24
C HIS A 367 -12.54 -14.05 -1.46
N LEU A 368 -12.09 -13.20 -0.54
CA LEU A 368 -10.77 -12.58 -0.55
C LEU A 368 -9.99 -13.02 0.69
N GLU A 369 -8.78 -13.51 0.47
CA GLU A 369 -7.78 -13.67 1.51
C GLU A 369 -6.64 -12.71 1.22
N MET A 370 -6.47 -11.69 2.05
CA MET A 370 -5.43 -10.69 1.86
C MET A 370 -4.09 -11.23 2.38
N PRO A 371 -2.96 -10.78 1.79
CA PRO A 371 -1.63 -11.18 2.22
C PRO A 371 -1.33 -10.71 3.65
N GLY A 372 -0.40 -11.39 4.33
CA GLY A 372 0.20 -10.85 5.56
C GLY A 372 1.40 -9.96 5.28
N GLY A 373 2.16 -9.64 6.32
CA GLY A 373 3.51 -9.09 6.20
C GLY A 373 4.57 -10.15 6.51
N GLY A 374 5.82 -9.93 6.08
CA GLY A 374 6.94 -10.78 6.45
C GLY A 374 7.33 -10.65 7.93
N GLY A 375 7.88 -11.72 8.50
CA GLY A 375 8.41 -11.76 9.86
C GLY A 375 9.82 -11.18 9.97
N TYR A 376 10.26 -10.93 11.20
CA TYR A 376 11.58 -10.38 11.51
C TYR A 376 12.28 -11.15 12.61
N GLY A 377 13.54 -11.55 12.40
CA GLY A 377 14.29 -12.35 13.38
C GLY A 377 13.89 -13.83 13.38
N ASP A 378 14.68 -14.67 14.05
CA ASP A 378 14.39 -16.11 14.19
C ASP A 378 13.05 -16.34 14.94
N PRO A 379 12.07 -17.04 14.36
CA PRO A 379 10.83 -17.42 15.06
C PRO A 379 11.04 -18.12 16.41
N LYS A 380 12.08 -18.95 16.55
CA LYS A 380 12.40 -19.62 17.81
C LYS A 380 12.93 -18.66 18.89
N ALA A 381 13.32 -17.44 18.54
CA ALA A 381 13.72 -16.41 19.49
C ALA A 381 12.53 -15.63 20.09
N ARG A 382 11.32 -15.75 19.52
CA ARG A 382 10.11 -15.09 20.05
C ARG A 382 9.82 -15.55 21.48
N ASP A 383 9.41 -14.63 22.32
CA ASP A 383 8.92 -14.93 23.68
C ASP A 383 7.72 -15.92 23.60
N PRO A 384 7.80 -17.12 24.21
CA PRO A 384 6.71 -18.08 24.22
C PRO A 384 5.37 -17.52 24.72
N GLU A 385 5.39 -16.57 25.67
CA GLU A 385 4.17 -15.96 26.21
C GLU A 385 3.49 -15.06 25.16
N LEU A 386 4.26 -14.39 24.32
CA LEU A 386 3.71 -13.64 23.18
C LEU A 386 3.09 -14.57 22.15
N VAL A 387 3.67 -15.76 21.93
CA VAL A 387 3.08 -16.77 21.04
C VAL A 387 1.76 -17.30 21.61
N ALA A 388 1.71 -17.60 22.92
CA ALA A 388 0.47 -18.02 23.57
C ALA A 388 -0.62 -16.92 23.49
N MET A 389 -0.23 -15.66 23.61
CA MET A 389 -1.14 -14.52 23.40
C MET A 389 -1.63 -14.44 21.95
N ASP A 390 -0.74 -14.56 20.96
CA ASP A 390 -1.13 -14.59 19.54
C ASP A 390 -2.11 -15.74 19.24
N VAL A 391 -1.96 -16.90 19.89
CA VAL A 391 -2.90 -18.02 19.76
C VAL A 391 -4.25 -17.71 20.39
N ARG A 392 -4.25 -17.10 21.57
CA ARG A 392 -5.48 -16.67 22.25
C ARG A 392 -6.26 -15.62 21.45
N ASP A 393 -5.53 -14.72 20.80
CA ASP A 393 -6.09 -13.64 19.98
C ASP A 393 -6.47 -14.09 18.56
N GLY A 394 -6.23 -15.37 18.22
CA GLY A 394 -6.53 -15.94 16.90
C GLY A 394 -5.64 -15.44 15.77
N MET A 395 -4.48 -14.85 16.09
CA MET A 395 -3.50 -14.37 15.12
C MET A 395 -2.64 -15.52 14.59
N VAL A 396 -2.34 -16.49 15.47
CA VAL A 396 -1.54 -17.68 15.19
C VAL A 396 -2.35 -18.92 15.61
N SER A 397 -2.31 -20.00 14.84
CA SER A 397 -2.93 -21.26 15.23
C SER A 397 -2.04 -22.05 16.20
N ALA A 398 -2.64 -22.96 16.99
CA ALA A 398 -1.86 -23.83 17.88
C ALA A 398 -0.86 -24.72 17.12
N ALA A 399 -1.18 -25.09 15.87
CA ALA A 399 -0.26 -25.81 14.98
C ALA A 399 0.93 -24.93 14.59
N ALA A 400 0.68 -23.70 14.13
CA ALA A 400 1.75 -22.76 13.78
C ALA A 400 2.62 -22.37 14.98
N ALA A 401 2.05 -22.26 16.18
CA ALA A 401 2.81 -22.05 17.43
C ALA A 401 3.87 -23.14 17.64
N LEU A 402 3.51 -24.40 17.42
CA LEU A 402 4.41 -25.54 17.54
C LEU A 402 5.42 -25.60 16.39
N ASP A 403 4.93 -25.48 15.15
CA ASP A 403 5.71 -25.77 13.94
C ASP A 403 6.71 -24.66 13.61
N HIS A 404 6.33 -23.39 13.81
CA HIS A 404 7.17 -22.26 13.46
C HIS A 404 7.95 -21.70 14.66
N TYR A 405 7.30 -21.58 15.82
CA TYR A 405 7.92 -20.95 16.99
C TYR A 405 8.50 -21.96 17.99
N GLY A 406 8.22 -23.25 17.80
CA GLY A 406 8.61 -24.31 18.73
C GLY A 406 7.93 -24.22 20.09
N VAL A 407 6.79 -23.52 20.19
CA VAL A 407 6.07 -23.28 21.44
C VAL A 407 5.00 -24.34 21.62
N VAL A 408 5.06 -25.04 22.74
CA VAL A 408 4.08 -26.07 23.13
C VAL A 408 3.10 -25.44 24.11
N LEU A 409 1.81 -25.54 23.82
CA LEU A 409 0.74 -25.07 24.69
C LEU A 409 0.03 -26.25 25.36
N ASP A 410 -0.34 -26.08 26.62
CA ASP A 410 -1.15 -27.05 27.35
C ASP A 410 -2.64 -27.00 26.91
N ALA A 411 -3.47 -27.87 27.50
CA ALA A 411 -4.90 -27.93 27.18
C ALA A 411 -5.69 -26.65 27.54
N LYS A 412 -5.10 -25.73 28.31
CA LYS A 412 -5.67 -24.44 28.70
C LYS A 412 -5.10 -23.28 27.88
N GLY A 413 -4.19 -23.56 26.93
CA GLY A 413 -3.51 -22.55 26.12
C GLY A 413 -2.40 -21.80 26.85
N ALA A 414 -1.89 -22.33 27.96
CA ALA A 414 -0.71 -21.81 28.65
C ALA A 414 0.57 -22.45 28.11
N VAL A 415 1.70 -21.75 28.19
CA VAL A 415 2.99 -22.26 27.71
C VAL A 415 3.45 -23.43 28.59
N ASP A 416 3.74 -24.58 27.97
CA ASP A 416 4.53 -25.64 28.59
C ASP A 416 6.02 -25.31 28.37
N THR A 417 6.64 -24.71 29.39
CA THR A 417 8.04 -24.25 29.32
C THR A 417 9.00 -25.39 29.02
N ALA A 418 8.84 -26.53 29.70
CA ALA A 418 9.77 -27.66 29.55
C ALA A 418 9.65 -28.30 28.17
N ALA A 419 8.43 -28.47 27.66
CA ALA A 419 8.21 -29.00 26.31
C ALA A 419 8.67 -28.01 25.23
N THR A 420 8.47 -26.71 25.44
CA THR A 420 8.93 -25.64 24.53
C THR A 420 10.46 -25.59 24.45
N GLU A 421 11.16 -25.63 25.58
CA GLU A 421 12.64 -25.66 25.61
C GLU A 421 13.18 -26.88 24.88
N LYS A 422 12.60 -28.07 25.14
CA LYS A 422 12.96 -29.30 24.44
C LYS A 422 12.73 -29.17 22.93
N ARG A 423 11.57 -28.67 22.52
CA ARG A 423 11.20 -28.53 21.11
C ARG A 423 12.08 -27.54 20.36
N ARG A 424 12.50 -26.45 21.01
CA ARG A 424 13.41 -25.46 20.38
C ARG A 424 14.84 -25.98 20.22
N ALA A 425 15.27 -26.89 21.11
CA ALA A 425 16.59 -27.54 21.05
C ALA A 425 16.71 -28.64 19.98
N GLU A 426 15.58 -29.22 19.56
CA GLU A 426 15.45 -30.09 18.38
C GLU A 426 15.43 -29.26 17.08
#